data_AF-A0A9P5SAZ9-F1
#
_entry.id   AF-A0A9P5SAZ9-F1
#
_cell.length_a   1.000
_cell.length_b   1.000
_cell.length_c   1.000
_cell.angle_alpha   90.00
_cell.angle_beta   90.00
_cell.angle_gamma   90.00
#
_symmetry.space_group_name_H-M   'P 1'
#
loop_
_entity.id
_entity.type
_entity.pdbx_description
1 polymer ?
#
loop_
_entity_poly.entity_id
_entity_poly.type
_entity_poly.pdbx_seq_one_letter_code
_entity_poly.pdbx_strand_id
1 'polypeptide(L)'
;MRALDDVVRSGKALYVAVSDTPSWVISSANMLADLRGWSPFIGLQTRYNLLNRSLESDLQPMCAEHGLGIVPWGVLSEGFLSGKHSKDSSVANAESMRKGQVNSLFKDPRKWRILDEIKAITGECDKTSAQVALNWMLQKPGISSPLLGVRTLEQLEDNLGALEFTLSGEQMARLDLVSNPVSWPFPQEVAQNLNKFVGQGLAIEVPRQYQALRSLRTSKI
;
A
#
# COMPACT_ATOMS: atom_id res chain seq x y z
N MET A 1 -5.20 -0.21 25.31
CA MET A 1 -6.62 -0.26 24.89
C MET A 1 -7.56 0.50 25.81
N ARG A 2 -7.63 0.24 27.13
CA ARG A 2 -8.56 0.95 28.04
C ARG A 2 -8.63 2.46 27.86
N ALA A 3 -7.49 3.16 27.85
CA ALA A 3 -7.47 4.61 27.69
C ALA A 3 -8.06 5.08 26.33
N LEU A 4 -7.84 4.32 25.25
CA LEU A 4 -8.42 4.61 23.93
C LEU A 4 -9.94 4.36 23.92
N ASP A 5 -10.39 3.31 24.61
CA ASP A 5 -11.81 3.04 24.79
C ASP A 5 -12.50 4.16 25.58
N ASP A 6 -11.89 4.64 26.66
CA ASP A 6 -12.42 5.78 27.43
C ASP A 6 -12.55 7.04 26.55
N VAL A 7 -11.61 7.28 25.62
CA VAL A 7 -11.71 8.38 24.64
C VAL A 7 -12.90 8.18 23.71
N VAL A 8 -13.11 6.98 23.16
CA VAL A 8 -14.25 6.68 22.28
C VAL A 8 -15.58 6.81 23.04
N ARG A 9 -15.68 6.20 24.22
CA ARG A 9 -16.87 6.25 25.08
C ARG A 9 -17.23 7.65 25.54
N SER A 10 -16.22 8.52 25.70
CA SER A 10 -16.45 9.93 26.01
C SER A 10 -16.95 10.76 24.83
N GLY A 11 -17.03 10.19 23.62
CA GLY A 11 -17.45 10.87 22.40
C GLY A 11 -16.39 11.79 21.78
N LYS A 12 -15.16 11.79 22.30
CA LYS A 12 -14.05 12.61 21.77
C LYS A 12 -13.44 12.04 20.49
N ALA A 13 -13.61 10.74 20.26
CA ALA A 13 -13.28 10.07 19.02
C ALA A 13 -14.41 9.10 18.66
N LEU A 14 -14.65 8.91 17.37
CA LEU A 14 -15.60 7.90 16.89
C LEU A 14 -14.93 6.53 16.75
N TYR A 15 -13.67 6.54 16.33
CA TYR A 15 -12.91 5.32 16.03
C TYR A 15 -11.45 5.51 16.42
N VAL A 16 -10.76 4.39 16.68
CA VAL A 16 -9.31 4.37 16.85
C VAL A 16 -8.65 3.50 15.80
N ALA A 17 -7.47 3.93 15.39
CA ALA A 17 -6.62 3.25 14.41
C ALA A 17 -5.17 3.36 14.88
N VAL A 18 -4.27 2.66 14.20
CA VAL A 18 -2.86 2.56 14.59
C VAL A 18 -1.97 2.80 13.37
N SER A 19 -0.72 3.24 13.58
CA SER A 19 0.26 3.44 12.50
C SER A 19 1.51 2.61 12.73
N ASP A 20 2.08 2.07 11.66
CA ASP A 20 3.41 1.43 11.60
C ASP A 20 3.70 0.48 12.78
N THR A 21 2.68 -0.26 13.20
CA THR A 21 2.72 -1.12 14.38
C THR A 21 2.78 -2.58 13.95
N PRO A 22 3.63 -3.42 14.59
CA PRO A 22 3.74 -4.83 14.24
C PRO A 22 2.41 -5.58 14.38
N SER A 23 2.19 -6.57 13.50
CA SER A 23 0.99 -7.42 13.47
C SER A 23 0.63 -8.00 14.84
N TRP A 24 1.59 -8.59 15.55
CA TRP A 24 1.36 -9.23 16.85
C TRP A 24 0.83 -8.25 17.92
N VAL A 25 1.25 -6.98 17.89
CA VAL A 25 0.75 -5.96 18.82
C VAL A 25 -0.70 -5.66 18.51
N ILE A 26 -1.03 -5.49 17.22
CA ILE A 26 -2.38 -5.17 16.76
C ILE A 26 -3.33 -6.33 17.08
N SER A 27 -2.94 -7.57 16.75
CA SER A 27 -3.71 -8.77 17.05
C SER A 27 -3.95 -8.94 18.56
N SER A 28 -2.91 -8.75 19.37
CA SER A 28 -3.04 -8.82 20.83
C SER A 28 -3.95 -7.73 21.40
N ALA A 29 -3.84 -6.50 20.88
CA ALA A 29 -4.64 -5.37 21.31
C ALA A 29 -6.12 -5.53 20.94
N ASN A 30 -6.42 -5.97 19.71
CA ASN A 30 -7.79 -6.20 19.27
C ASN A 30 -8.40 -7.41 20.00
N MET A 31 -7.65 -8.50 20.19
CA MET A 31 -8.12 -9.63 21.01
C MET A 31 -8.46 -9.19 22.44
N LEU A 32 -7.62 -8.35 23.06
CA LEU A 32 -7.92 -7.79 24.38
C LEU A 32 -9.16 -6.89 24.35
N ALA A 33 -9.35 -6.10 23.30
CA ALA A 33 -10.52 -5.25 23.15
C ALA A 33 -11.80 -6.09 23.05
N ASP A 34 -11.79 -7.13 22.20
CA ASP A 34 -12.91 -8.06 22.03
C ASP A 34 -13.27 -8.75 23.36
N LEU A 35 -12.27 -9.28 24.08
CA LEU A 35 -12.47 -9.93 25.38
C LEU A 35 -13.01 -8.99 26.47
N ARG A 36 -12.76 -7.69 26.37
CA ARG A 36 -13.17 -6.69 27.36
C ARG A 36 -14.39 -5.87 26.94
N GLY A 37 -14.91 -6.09 25.73
CA GLY A 37 -15.96 -5.25 25.15
C GLY A 37 -15.52 -3.80 24.95
N TRP A 38 -14.24 -3.58 24.67
CA TRP A 38 -13.67 -2.27 24.37
C TRP A 38 -13.63 -2.02 22.87
N SER A 39 -13.49 -0.75 22.49
CA SER A 39 -13.32 -0.31 21.11
C SER A 39 -12.01 -0.89 20.51
N PRO A 40 -12.07 -1.73 19.46
CA PRO A 40 -10.88 -2.25 18.78
C PRO A 40 -10.28 -1.22 17.81
N PHE A 41 -9.07 -1.48 17.31
CA PHE A 41 -8.55 -0.75 16.16
C PHE A 41 -9.33 -1.15 14.90
N ILE A 42 -9.76 -0.15 14.12
CA ILE A 42 -10.49 -0.36 12.86
C ILE A 42 -9.64 -0.14 11.60
N GLY A 43 -8.38 0.28 11.76
CA GLY A 43 -7.54 0.59 10.62
C GLY A 43 -6.05 0.66 10.95
N LEU A 44 -5.25 0.47 9.91
CA LEU A 44 -3.80 0.54 9.93
C LEU A 44 -3.31 1.58 8.92
N GLN A 45 -2.60 2.59 9.41
CA GLN A 45 -1.83 3.49 8.57
C GLN A 45 -0.39 2.96 8.43
N THR A 46 0.08 2.68 7.21
CA THR A 46 1.48 2.22 7.03
C THR A 46 2.03 2.49 5.62
N ARG A 47 3.34 2.36 5.43
CA ARG A 47 3.97 2.60 4.12
C ARG A 47 3.60 1.49 3.15
N TYR A 48 3.08 1.84 1.99
CA TYR A 48 2.85 0.90 0.91
C TYR A 48 2.94 1.61 -0.44
N ASN A 49 3.70 1.04 -1.38
CA ASN A 49 3.84 1.49 -2.77
C ASN A 49 4.62 0.44 -3.58
N LEU A 50 4.81 0.65 -4.88
CA LEU A 50 5.57 -0.26 -5.75
C LEU A 50 7.04 -0.46 -5.30
N LEU A 51 7.63 0.45 -4.52
CA LEU A 51 8.99 0.29 -4.00
C LEU A 51 9.04 -0.40 -2.63
N ASN A 52 7.93 -0.40 -1.89
CA ASN A 52 7.81 -1.02 -0.57
C ASN A 52 6.49 -1.78 -0.45
N ARG A 53 6.60 -3.10 -0.59
CA ARG A 53 5.51 -4.07 -0.49
C ARG A 53 5.60 -4.92 0.77
N SER A 54 6.33 -4.49 1.81
CA SER A 54 6.51 -5.29 3.04
C SER A 54 5.21 -5.52 3.80
N LEU A 55 4.23 -4.60 3.65
CA LEU A 55 2.87 -4.76 4.18
C LEU A 55 2.27 -6.14 3.83
N GLU A 56 2.48 -6.61 2.61
CA GLU A 56 1.85 -7.83 2.05
C GLU A 56 2.30 -9.11 2.78
N SER A 57 3.43 -9.09 3.50
CA SER A 57 3.96 -10.29 4.14
C SER A 57 3.14 -10.71 5.36
N ASP A 58 2.61 -9.74 6.10
CA ASP A 58 2.14 -10.00 7.47
C ASP A 58 1.04 -9.03 7.91
N LEU A 59 1.22 -7.74 7.65
CA LEU A 59 0.26 -6.72 8.05
C LEU A 59 -1.03 -6.77 7.24
N GLN A 60 -0.99 -6.98 5.93
CA GLN A 60 -2.20 -7.06 5.09
C GLN A 60 -3.05 -8.28 5.45
N PRO A 61 -2.49 -9.51 5.59
CA PRO A 61 -3.27 -10.63 6.09
C PRO A 61 -3.84 -10.43 7.50
N MET A 62 -3.05 -9.87 8.43
CA MET A 62 -3.53 -9.54 9.78
C MET A 62 -4.69 -8.54 9.73
N CYS A 63 -4.58 -7.50 8.91
CA CYS A 63 -5.67 -6.55 8.72
C CYS A 63 -6.93 -7.27 8.20
N ALA A 64 -6.76 -8.20 7.26
CA ALA A 64 -7.86 -8.95 6.70
C ALA A 64 -8.56 -9.87 7.71
N GLU A 65 -7.79 -10.52 8.57
CA GLU A 65 -8.30 -11.36 9.67
C GLU A 65 -9.09 -10.53 10.70
N HIS A 66 -8.57 -9.35 11.06
CA HIS A 66 -9.19 -8.50 12.09
C HIS A 66 -10.15 -7.43 11.54
N GLY A 67 -10.34 -7.34 10.22
CA GLY A 67 -11.24 -6.37 9.58
C GLY A 67 -10.73 -4.91 9.53
N LEU A 68 -9.42 -4.64 9.52
CA LEU A 68 -8.84 -3.28 9.62
C LEU A 68 -8.57 -2.56 8.29
N GLY A 69 -9.33 -1.52 7.94
CA GLY A 69 -9.04 -0.73 6.73
C GLY A 69 -7.59 -0.22 6.65
N ILE A 70 -6.92 -0.41 5.50
CA ILE A 70 -5.53 0.00 5.31
C ILE A 70 -5.48 1.39 4.69
N VAL A 71 -4.69 2.28 5.29
CA VAL A 71 -4.49 3.67 4.87
C VAL A 71 -3.00 3.89 4.53
N PRO A 72 -2.60 3.66 3.27
CA PRO A 72 -1.20 3.80 2.87
C PRO A 72 -0.66 5.23 2.99
N TRP A 73 0.56 5.37 3.48
CA TRP A 73 1.35 6.60 3.36
C TRP A 73 2.56 6.41 2.47
N GLY A 74 3.17 7.52 2.02
CA GLY A 74 4.35 7.49 1.16
C GLY A 74 4.04 6.91 -0.24
N VAL A 75 2.81 7.11 -0.71
CA VAL A 75 2.25 6.37 -1.85
C VAL A 75 2.93 6.61 -3.20
N LEU A 76 3.62 7.74 -3.35
CA LEU A 76 4.45 8.07 -4.52
C LEU A 76 5.96 8.05 -4.23
N SER A 77 6.38 7.47 -3.09
CA SER A 77 7.78 7.43 -2.64
C SER A 77 8.47 8.79 -2.73
N GLU A 78 7.92 9.76 -2.00
CA GLU A 78 8.45 11.12 -1.90
C GLU A 78 8.49 11.89 -3.26
N GLY A 79 7.81 11.37 -4.28
CA GLY A 79 7.73 11.92 -5.64
C GLY A 79 8.46 11.07 -6.68
N PHE A 80 9.24 10.05 -6.28
CA PHE A 80 9.98 9.18 -7.21
C PHE A 80 9.06 8.52 -8.24
N LEU A 81 7.95 7.93 -7.78
CA LEU A 81 7.01 7.21 -8.65
C LEU A 81 6.19 8.12 -9.58
N SER A 82 6.25 9.45 -9.39
CA SER A 82 5.61 10.40 -10.32
C SER A 82 6.38 10.61 -11.62
N GLY A 83 7.59 10.05 -11.75
CA GLY A 83 8.41 10.17 -12.96
C GLY A 83 9.07 11.54 -13.16
N LYS A 84 8.85 12.50 -12.25
CA LYS A 84 9.45 13.86 -12.29
C LYS A 84 10.97 13.87 -12.18
N HIS A 85 11.57 12.78 -11.70
CA HIS A 85 13.01 12.64 -11.58
C HIS A 85 13.57 11.84 -12.77
N SER A 86 14.51 12.43 -13.51
CA SER A 86 15.33 11.73 -14.49
C SER A 86 16.65 11.28 -13.84
N LYS A 87 17.27 10.22 -14.37
CA LYS A 87 18.63 9.81 -13.99
C LYS A 87 19.60 10.99 -14.13
N ASP A 88 19.44 11.79 -15.19
CA ASP A 88 20.32 12.92 -15.52
C ASP A 88 19.99 14.21 -14.75
N SER A 89 18.71 14.45 -14.40
CA SER A 89 18.28 15.68 -13.71
C SER A 89 18.44 15.61 -12.18
N SER A 90 18.80 14.44 -11.65
CA SER A 90 18.87 14.14 -10.22
C SER A 90 20.07 14.77 -9.50
N VAL A 91 21.05 15.29 -10.24
CA VAL A 91 22.25 15.98 -9.71
C VAL A 91 21.96 17.43 -9.31
N ALA A 92 20.92 18.07 -9.85
CA ALA A 92 20.74 19.53 -9.77
C ALA A 92 19.79 20.06 -8.68
N ASN A 93 18.90 19.24 -8.11
CA ASN A 93 17.79 19.72 -7.25
C ASN A 93 17.89 19.28 -5.78
N ALA A 94 19.08 19.49 -5.22
CA ALA A 94 19.48 19.03 -3.91
C ALA A 94 19.35 20.17 -2.88
N GLU A 95 18.16 20.52 -2.38
CA GLU A 95 18.05 21.53 -1.29
C GLU A 95 17.08 21.24 -0.12
N SER A 96 16.36 20.10 -0.04
CA SER A 96 15.44 19.83 1.10
C SER A 96 15.76 18.57 1.92
N MET A 97 15.31 18.53 3.19
CA MET A 97 15.49 17.40 4.15
C MET A 97 15.03 16.03 3.62
N ARG A 98 14.29 15.96 2.50
CA ARG A 98 14.02 14.73 1.76
C ARG A 98 15.30 14.07 1.18
N LYS A 99 16.43 14.80 1.11
CA LYS A 99 17.73 14.39 0.52
C LYS A 99 18.26 13.01 0.93
N GLY A 100 18.20 12.63 2.21
CA GLY A 100 18.80 11.38 2.67
C GLY A 100 18.10 10.14 2.11
N GLN A 101 16.77 10.11 2.21
CA GLN A 101 15.94 9.03 1.67
C GLN A 101 15.94 9.05 0.13
N VAL A 102 15.77 10.24 -0.47
CA VAL A 102 15.84 10.48 -1.92
C VAL A 102 17.13 9.90 -2.50
N ASN A 103 18.31 10.23 -1.94
CA ASN A 103 19.59 9.74 -2.46
C ASN A 103 19.74 8.21 -2.37
N SER A 104 19.12 7.55 -1.37
CA SER A 104 19.05 6.09 -1.29
C SER A 104 18.06 5.45 -2.30
N LEU A 105 17.03 6.19 -2.71
CA LEU A 105 16.11 5.77 -3.77
C LEU A 105 16.81 5.78 -5.13
N PHE A 106 17.67 6.76 -5.39
CA PHE A 106 18.31 6.91 -6.70
C PHE A 106 19.45 5.93 -6.99
N LYS A 107 20.03 5.31 -5.96
CA LYS A 107 21.16 4.38 -6.08
C LYS A 107 20.77 2.94 -6.43
N ASP A 108 19.50 2.59 -6.29
CA ASP A 108 19.03 1.22 -6.50
C ASP A 108 18.48 1.05 -7.94
N PRO A 109 19.17 0.28 -8.81
CA PRO A 109 18.72 0.05 -10.19
C PRO A 109 17.34 -0.58 -10.29
N ARG A 110 16.91 -1.34 -9.27
CA ARG A 110 15.58 -1.97 -9.26
C ARG A 110 14.46 -0.93 -9.20
N LYS A 111 14.65 0.15 -8.44
CA LYS A 111 13.65 1.23 -8.33
C LYS A 111 13.46 1.94 -9.67
N TRP A 112 14.54 2.10 -10.44
CA TRP A 112 14.46 2.63 -11.79
C TRP A 112 13.74 1.70 -12.76
N ARG A 113 13.97 0.38 -12.70
CA ARG A 113 13.21 -0.59 -13.52
C ARG A 113 11.71 -0.53 -13.26
N ILE A 114 11.33 -0.37 -11.99
CA ILE A 114 9.91 -0.18 -11.62
C ILE A 114 9.35 1.11 -12.24
N LEU A 115 10.10 2.21 -12.19
CA LEU A 115 9.67 3.47 -12.81
C LEU A 115 9.61 3.38 -14.34
N ASP A 116 10.56 2.69 -14.97
CA ASP A 116 10.58 2.47 -16.41
C ASP A 116 9.34 1.64 -16.85
N GLU A 117 8.94 0.64 -16.06
CA GLU A 117 7.73 -0.14 -16.30
C GLU A 117 6.46 0.70 -16.14
N ILE A 118 6.39 1.56 -15.11
CA ILE A 118 5.29 2.52 -14.96
C ILE A 118 5.19 3.39 -16.21
N LYS A 119 6.32 3.91 -16.72
CA LYS A 119 6.35 4.75 -17.93
C LYS A 119 5.92 3.97 -19.18
N ALA A 120 6.28 2.70 -19.32
CA ALA A 120 5.79 1.87 -20.41
C ALA A 120 4.26 1.80 -20.39
N ILE A 121 3.67 1.53 -19.22
CA ILE A 121 2.21 1.47 -19.04
C ILE A 121 1.55 2.83 -19.25
N THR A 122 2.19 3.94 -18.88
CA THR A 122 1.63 5.28 -19.17
C THR A 122 1.38 5.50 -20.66
N GLY A 123 2.27 4.98 -21.53
CA GLY A 123 2.12 5.06 -22.98
C GLY A 123 0.98 4.20 -23.55
N GLU A 124 0.52 3.19 -22.79
CA GLU A 124 -0.58 2.30 -23.20
C GLU A 124 -1.96 2.83 -22.80
N CYS A 125 -2.06 3.64 -21.74
CA CYS A 125 -3.33 4.07 -21.16
C CYS A 125 -3.58 5.57 -21.13
N ASP A 126 -2.63 6.38 -21.64
CA ASP A 126 -2.69 7.85 -21.63
C ASP A 126 -2.95 8.41 -20.23
N LYS A 127 -2.18 7.93 -19.25
CA LYS A 127 -2.23 8.33 -17.83
C LYS A 127 -0.88 8.78 -17.35
N THR A 128 -0.84 9.58 -16.29
CA THR A 128 0.43 10.00 -15.69
C THR A 128 1.05 8.87 -14.85
N SER A 129 2.36 8.91 -14.63
CA SER A 129 3.04 7.89 -13.80
C SER A 129 2.50 7.87 -12.37
N ALA A 130 2.12 9.04 -11.83
CA ALA A 130 1.47 9.15 -10.53
C ALA A 130 0.12 8.43 -10.52
N GLN A 131 -0.71 8.64 -11.55
CA GLN A 131 -1.98 7.96 -11.72
C GLN A 131 -1.83 6.45 -11.81
N VAL A 132 -0.89 5.94 -12.63
CA VAL A 132 -0.62 4.49 -12.75
C VAL A 132 -0.19 3.89 -11.42
N ALA A 133 0.75 4.52 -10.71
CA ALA A 133 1.23 4.03 -9.41
C ALA A 133 0.12 3.99 -8.34
N LEU A 134 -0.71 5.04 -8.27
CA LEU A 134 -1.84 5.11 -7.35
C LEU A 134 -2.94 4.10 -7.74
N ASN A 135 -3.22 3.95 -9.03
CA ASN A 135 -4.22 3.01 -9.52
C ASN A 135 -3.85 1.57 -9.17
N TRP A 136 -2.59 1.18 -9.37
CA TRP A 136 -2.07 -0.13 -8.96
C TRP A 136 -2.33 -0.38 -7.47
N MET A 137 -1.98 0.59 -6.60
CA MET A 137 -2.18 0.47 -5.16
C MET A 137 -3.65 0.33 -4.77
N LEU A 138 -4.52 1.13 -5.38
CA LEU A 138 -5.96 1.12 -5.13
C LEU A 138 -6.64 -0.18 -5.58
N GLN A 139 -5.99 -0.97 -6.42
CA GLN A 139 -6.41 -2.30 -6.83
C GLN A 139 -5.86 -3.42 -5.92
N LYS A 140 -5.10 -3.10 -4.86
CA LYS A 140 -4.61 -4.09 -3.91
C LYS A 140 -5.66 -4.36 -2.81
N PRO A 141 -5.73 -5.58 -2.27
CA PRO A 141 -6.67 -5.94 -1.22
C PRO A 141 -6.54 -5.08 0.05
N GLY A 142 -7.66 -4.76 0.70
CA GLY A 142 -7.70 -4.07 2.00
C GLY A 142 -7.41 -2.56 1.98
N ILE A 143 -6.93 -2.03 0.86
CA ILE A 143 -6.63 -0.59 0.72
C ILE A 143 -7.94 0.19 0.73
N SER A 144 -8.14 0.99 1.78
CA SER A 144 -9.35 1.79 1.99
C SER A 144 -9.20 3.19 1.39
N SER A 145 -8.09 3.88 1.70
CA SER A 145 -7.78 5.18 1.13
C SER A 145 -6.29 5.49 1.27
N PRO A 146 -5.58 5.90 0.19
CA PRO A 146 -4.21 6.38 0.29
C PRO A 146 -4.17 7.80 0.88
N LEU A 147 -3.10 8.11 1.62
CA LEU A 147 -2.75 9.47 2.02
C LEU A 147 -1.95 10.15 0.91
N LEU A 148 -2.58 11.11 0.25
CA LEU A 148 -1.96 11.91 -0.80
C LEU A 148 -1.16 13.07 -0.20
N GLY A 149 0.12 13.15 -0.56
CA GLY A 149 0.97 14.31 -0.25
C GLY A 149 1.12 15.22 -1.46
N VAL A 150 0.35 16.31 -1.51
CA VAL A 150 0.33 17.28 -2.63
C VAL A 150 0.68 18.68 -2.16
N ARG A 151 1.22 19.52 -3.06
CA ARG A 151 1.57 20.92 -2.78
C ARG A 151 0.79 21.93 -3.61
N THR A 152 0.15 21.48 -4.68
CA THR A 152 -0.63 22.33 -5.59
C THR A 152 -1.94 21.65 -5.93
N LEU A 153 -2.91 22.42 -6.40
CA LEU A 153 -4.22 21.91 -6.80
C LEU A 153 -4.09 20.96 -8.01
N GLU A 154 -3.25 21.29 -8.97
CA GLU A 154 -3.03 20.49 -10.18
C GLU A 154 -2.46 19.11 -9.83
N GLN A 155 -1.62 19.02 -8.79
CA GLN A 155 -1.13 17.72 -8.29
C GLN A 155 -2.24 16.90 -7.64
N LEU A 156 -3.18 17.56 -6.96
CA LEU A 156 -4.34 16.88 -6.38
C LEU A 156 -5.23 16.35 -7.49
N GLU A 157 -5.59 17.18 -8.46
CA GLU A 157 -6.43 16.82 -9.61
C GLU A 157 -5.81 15.70 -10.44
N ASP A 158 -4.51 15.78 -10.74
CA ASP A 158 -3.78 14.71 -11.42
C ASP A 158 -3.85 13.39 -10.63
N ASN A 159 -3.58 13.42 -9.32
CA ASN A 159 -3.65 12.23 -8.48
C ASN A 159 -5.07 11.64 -8.41
N LEU A 160 -6.12 12.48 -8.41
CA LEU A 160 -7.51 12.03 -8.42
C LEU A 160 -7.88 11.32 -9.71
N GLY A 161 -7.24 11.65 -10.84
CA GLY A 161 -7.38 10.92 -12.10
C GLY A 161 -7.03 9.42 -11.99
N ALA A 162 -6.34 8.99 -10.92
CA ALA A 162 -6.15 7.58 -10.61
C ALA A 162 -7.47 6.82 -10.39
N LEU A 163 -8.55 7.52 -10.03
CA LEU A 163 -9.89 6.97 -9.81
C LEU A 163 -10.66 6.66 -11.11
N GLU A 164 -10.25 7.27 -12.23
CA GLU A 164 -11.03 7.32 -13.47
C GLU A 164 -10.73 6.18 -14.46
N PHE A 165 -9.89 5.22 -14.08
CA PHE A 165 -9.57 4.07 -14.93
C PHE A 165 -9.21 2.85 -14.10
N THR A 166 -9.01 1.70 -14.73
CA THR A 166 -8.54 0.48 -14.06
C THR A 166 -7.44 -0.13 -14.91
N LEU A 167 -6.27 -0.38 -14.31
CA LEU A 167 -5.20 -1.13 -14.99
C LEU A 167 -5.70 -2.53 -15.31
N SER A 168 -5.35 -3.03 -16.50
CA SER A 168 -5.69 -4.39 -16.92
C SER A 168 -4.99 -5.43 -16.03
N GLY A 169 -5.50 -6.68 -16.06
CA GLY A 169 -4.84 -7.78 -15.35
C GLY A 169 -3.38 -7.99 -15.80
N GLU A 170 -3.08 -7.75 -17.08
CA GLU A 170 -1.72 -7.81 -17.62
C GLU A 170 -0.83 -6.69 -17.09
N GLN A 171 -1.34 -5.45 -17.07
CA GLN A 171 -0.62 -4.30 -16.53
C GLN A 171 -0.35 -4.45 -15.03
N MET A 172 -1.34 -4.94 -14.29
CA MET A 172 -1.18 -5.28 -12.87
C MET A 172 -0.12 -6.36 -12.67
N ALA A 173 -0.13 -7.43 -13.49
CA ALA A 173 0.84 -8.53 -13.40
C ALA A 173 2.28 -8.06 -13.70
N ARG A 174 2.46 -7.19 -14.71
CA ARG A 174 3.77 -6.59 -15.05
C ARG A 174 4.32 -5.76 -13.90
N LEU A 175 3.49 -4.89 -13.31
CA LEU A 175 3.85 -4.08 -12.16
C LEU A 175 4.15 -4.96 -10.93
N ASP A 176 3.33 -5.98 -10.67
CA ASP A 176 3.54 -6.91 -9.56
C ASP A 176 4.85 -7.70 -9.73
N LEU A 177 5.21 -8.09 -10.96
CA LEU A 177 6.44 -8.81 -11.27
C LEU A 177 7.68 -7.94 -11.06
N VAL A 178 7.73 -6.74 -11.65
CA VAL A 178 8.89 -5.85 -11.53
C VAL A 178 9.10 -5.34 -10.10
N SER A 179 8.01 -5.18 -9.34
CA SER A 179 8.04 -4.72 -7.96
C SER A 179 8.14 -5.85 -6.93
N ASN A 180 8.11 -7.13 -7.34
CA ASN A 180 8.10 -8.26 -6.42
C ASN A 180 9.31 -8.21 -5.46
N PRO A 181 9.11 -8.31 -4.13
CA PRO A 181 10.20 -8.33 -3.17
C PRO A 181 11.27 -9.38 -3.51
N VAL A 182 12.55 -9.05 -3.28
CA VAL A 182 13.69 -9.95 -3.55
C VAL A 182 13.59 -11.21 -2.69
N SER A 183 13.17 -11.03 -1.44
CA SER A 183 12.85 -12.12 -0.53
C SER A 183 11.69 -11.69 0.37
N TRP A 184 10.98 -12.69 0.87
CA TRP A 184 10.03 -12.54 1.97
C TRP A 184 10.72 -12.91 3.27
N PRO A 185 10.35 -12.31 4.41
CA PRO A 185 10.90 -12.73 5.69
C PRO A 185 10.46 -14.16 6.02
N PHE A 186 11.25 -14.87 6.83
CA PHE A 186 10.77 -16.07 7.52
C PHE A 186 9.70 -15.67 8.56
N PRO A 187 8.61 -16.45 8.74
CA PRO A 187 8.29 -17.72 8.09
C PRO A 187 7.52 -17.61 6.76
N GLN A 188 7.19 -16.40 6.29
CA GLN A 188 6.39 -16.19 5.08
C GLN A 188 7.05 -16.77 3.83
N GLU A 189 8.37 -16.69 3.72
CA GLU A 189 9.12 -17.33 2.62
C GLU A 189 8.87 -18.84 2.55
N VAL A 190 8.79 -19.52 3.69
CA VAL A 190 8.53 -20.95 3.77
C VAL A 190 7.12 -21.25 3.26
N ALA A 191 6.11 -20.50 3.71
CA ALA A 191 4.74 -20.66 3.25
C ALA A 191 4.62 -20.49 1.72
N GLN A 192 5.28 -19.47 1.16
CA GLN A 192 5.28 -19.26 -0.29
C GLN A 192 6.02 -20.34 -1.07
N ASN A 193 7.14 -20.85 -0.56
CA ASN A 193 7.87 -21.92 -1.20
C ASN A 193 7.09 -23.23 -1.15
N LEU A 194 6.42 -23.54 -0.03
CA LEU A 194 5.56 -24.72 0.09
C LEU A 194 4.39 -24.71 -0.90
N ASN A 195 3.81 -23.55 -1.21
CA ASN A 195 2.76 -23.44 -2.24
C ASN A 195 3.19 -23.96 -3.62
N LYS A 196 4.48 -23.83 -3.96
CA LYS A 196 5.02 -24.35 -5.23
C LYS A 196 5.02 -25.88 -5.29
N PHE A 197 5.04 -26.54 -4.14
CA PHE A 197 5.15 -28.00 -4.02
C PHE A 197 3.83 -28.68 -3.65
N VAL A 198 3.00 -28.03 -2.83
CA VAL A 198 1.80 -28.64 -2.22
C VAL A 198 0.50 -28.05 -2.80
N GLY A 199 0.58 -27.06 -3.70
CA GLY A 199 -0.58 -26.35 -4.26
C GLY A 199 -1.00 -25.13 -3.44
N GLN A 200 -1.93 -24.31 -3.95
CA GLN A 200 -2.29 -22.99 -3.41
C GLN A 200 -2.94 -22.99 -2.00
N GLY A 201 -3.16 -24.14 -1.38
CA GLY A 201 -3.90 -24.26 -0.10
C GLY A 201 -3.12 -23.86 1.17
N LEU A 202 -1.82 -23.53 1.06
CA LEU A 202 -1.00 -23.06 2.20
C LEU A 202 -0.69 -21.56 2.11
N ALA A 203 -1.13 -20.88 1.05
CA ALA A 203 -1.03 -19.43 0.95
C ALA A 203 -1.95 -18.82 2.00
N ILE A 204 -1.47 -17.78 2.68
CA ILE A 204 -2.39 -16.93 3.44
C ILE A 204 -3.22 -16.18 2.41
N GLU A 205 -4.37 -16.73 2.07
CA GLU A 205 -5.32 -16.09 1.18
C GLU A 205 -5.94 -14.91 1.91
N VAL A 206 -5.94 -13.75 1.25
CA VAL A 206 -6.68 -12.60 1.75
C VAL A 206 -8.18 -12.92 1.59
N PRO A 207 -8.97 -12.96 2.68
CA PRO A 207 -10.41 -13.24 2.62
C PRO A 207 -11.13 -12.41 1.56
N ARG A 208 -12.16 -12.97 0.91
CA ARG A 208 -12.91 -12.28 -0.16
C ARG A 208 -13.45 -10.91 0.25
N GLN A 209 -13.86 -10.74 1.50
CA GLN A 209 -14.34 -9.46 2.05
C GLN A 209 -13.28 -8.34 2.03
N TYR A 210 -12.02 -8.71 1.81
CA TYR A 210 -10.89 -7.81 1.73
C TYR A 210 -10.39 -7.57 0.30
N GLN A 211 -11.08 -8.09 -0.72
CA GLN A 211 -10.76 -7.76 -2.11
C GLN A 211 -10.75 -6.25 -2.33
N ALA A 212 -10.03 -5.81 -3.35
CA ALA A 212 -9.92 -4.40 -3.67
C ALA A 212 -11.31 -3.77 -3.81
N LEU A 213 -11.55 -2.63 -3.17
CA LEU A 213 -12.85 -1.95 -3.20
C LEU A 213 -13.39 -1.72 -4.61
N ARG A 214 -12.52 -1.64 -5.61
CA ARG A 214 -12.88 -1.51 -7.03
C ARG A 214 -13.47 -2.77 -7.65
N SER A 215 -13.02 -3.96 -7.23
CA SER A 215 -13.61 -5.23 -7.66
C SER A 215 -15.07 -5.39 -7.20
N LEU A 216 -15.46 -4.65 -6.15
CA LEU A 216 -16.84 -4.60 -5.65
C LEU A 216 -17.72 -3.61 -6.43
N ARG A 217 -17.14 -2.69 -7.21
CA ARG A 217 -17.91 -1.71 -8.02
C ARG A 217 -18.27 -2.23 -9.40
N THR A 218 -17.50 -3.15 -9.97
CA THR A 218 -17.80 -3.76 -11.27
C THR A 218 -18.86 -4.86 -11.19
N SER A 219 -19.33 -5.22 -9.99
CA SER A 219 -20.34 -6.28 -9.79
C SER A 219 -21.78 -5.79 -9.64
N LYS A 220 -22.05 -4.47 -9.73
CA LYS A 220 -23.41 -3.90 -9.80
C LYS A 220 -23.45 -2.56 -10.52
N ILE A 221 -23.94 -2.55 -11.76
CA ILE A 221 -25.22 -1.93 -12.19
C ILE A 221 -25.79 -2.84 -13.29
#